data_AF-A0A316VB83-F1
#
_entry.id   AF-A0A316VB83-F1
#
_cell.length_a   1.000
_cell.length_b   1.000
_cell.length_c   1.000
_cell.angle_alpha   90.00
_cell.angle_beta   90.00
_cell.angle_gamma   90.00
#
_symmetry.space_group_name_H-M   'P 1'
#
loop_
_entity.id
_entity.type
_entity.pdbx_description
1 polymer ?
#
loop_
_entity_poly.entity_id
_entity_poly.type
_entity_poly.pdbx_seq_one_letter_code
_entity_poly.pdbx_strand_id
1 'polypeptide(L)'
;MTDVAARLLVEYTLALQRNPLRTKMYTSGTLAALAEILAGKFAGVAPAEKKLPPGQVSEKEAIKQQPLRFLEAIFAHLGINKRALQMFIYGFAISAPLGHVMTGVLQRAFAGKTTARDRVMQIITANLTTAVISNTVYLVCMAYINGARSIDRIIGIWRSSFMFLMRVTWLTSPISIGVAQKYLPQTLWEPYFALVRFFLSTAFNTITKKKQMALQRKQQDATKDEDLRKGAAQKK
;
A
#
# COMPACT_ATOMS: atom_id res chain seq x y z
N MET A 1 12.42 -11.16 26.48
CA MET A 1 11.78 -10.72 25.21
C MET A 1 12.50 -9.54 24.54
N THR A 2 13.08 -8.59 25.29
CA THR A 2 13.84 -7.45 24.74
C THR A 2 15.10 -7.85 23.95
N ASP A 3 15.78 -8.93 24.35
CA ASP A 3 17.00 -9.40 23.70
C ASP A 3 16.77 -9.91 22.27
N VAL A 4 15.70 -10.68 22.03
CA VAL A 4 15.38 -11.21 20.69
C VAL A 4 15.04 -10.09 19.72
N ALA A 5 14.20 -9.13 20.14
CA ALA A 5 13.83 -8.01 19.27
C ALA A 5 15.04 -7.13 18.91
N ALA A 6 15.94 -6.87 19.87
CA ALA A 6 17.16 -6.14 19.63
C ALA A 6 18.08 -6.89 18.64
N ARG A 7 18.27 -8.20 18.81
CA ARG A 7 19.07 -9.03 17.89
C ARG A 7 18.50 -9.03 16.48
N LEU A 8 17.18 -9.23 16.33
CA LEU A 8 16.52 -9.21 15.02
C LEU A 8 16.66 -7.84 14.33
N LEU A 9 16.58 -6.74 15.09
CA LEU A 9 16.80 -5.41 14.54
C LEU A 9 18.25 -5.23 14.06
N VAL A 10 19.22 -5.70 14.84
CA VAL A 10 20.64 -5.67 14.45
C VAL A 10 20.85 -6.47 13.18
N GLU A 11 20.38 -7.73 13.11
CA GLU A 11 20.47 -8.57 11.92
C GLU A 11 19.80 -7.92 10.70
N TYR A 12 18.64 -7.30 10.90
CA TYR A 12 17.97 -6.54 9.85
C TYR A 12 18.82 -5.39 9.34
N THR A 13 19.39 -4.57 10.24
CA THR A 13 20.25 -3.44 9.83
C THR A 13 21.52 -3.91 9.13
N LEU A 14 22.10 -5.03 9.56
CA LEU A 14 23.24 -5.67 8.89
C LEU A 14 22.85 -6.16 7.49
N ALA A 15 21.69 -6.80 7.34
CA ALA A 15 21.17 -7.22 6.05
C ALA A 15 20.89 -6.02 5.13
N LEU A 16 20.43 -4.90 5.69
CA LEU A 16 20.21 -3.66 4.96
C LEU A 16 21.52 -3.01 4.48
N GLN A 17 22.58 -3.08 5.28
CA GLN A 17 23.91 -2.58 4.87
C GLN A 17 24.55 -3.50 3.82
N ARG A 18 24.46 -4.82 3.99
CA ARG A 18 25.09 -5.81 3.11
C ARG A 18 24.39 -5.94 1.76
N ASN A 19 23.06 -5.92 1.75
CA ASN A 19 22.24 -6.08 0.55
C ASN A 19 21.07 -5.08 0.54
N PRO A 20 21.35 -3.77 0.39
CA PRO A 20 20.37 -2.71 0.59
C PRO A 20 19.13 -2.84 -0.29
N LEU A 21 19.33 -3.11 -1.58
CA LEU A 21 18.20 -3.25 -2.51
C LEU A 21 17.31 -4.45 -2.13
N ARG A 22 17.90 -5.64 -1.98
CA ARG A 22 17.17 -6.86 -1.62
C ARG A 22 16.37 -6.69 -0.34
N THR A 23 17.00 -6.18 0.72
CA THR A 23 16.35 -5.98 2.02
C THR A 23 15.21 -4.98 1.92
N LYS A 24 15.39 -3.88 1.17
CA LYS A 24 14.32 -2.91 0.88
C LYS A 24 13.16 -3.55 0.10
N MET A 25 13.44 -4.41 -0.88
CA MET A 25 12.40 -5.09 -1.66
C MET A 25 11.52 -5.97 -0.77
N TYR A 26 12.10 -6.85 0.05
CA TYR A 26 11.33 -7.69 0.97
C TYR A 26 10.58 -6.87 2.02
N THR A 27 11.21 -5.85 2.59
CA THR A 27 10.58 -4.97 3.59
C THR A 27 9.38 -4.24 2.99
N SER A 28 9.58 -3.59 1.85
CA SER A 28 8.56 -2.79 1.17
C SER A 28 7.39 -3.65 0.71
N GLY A 29 7.66 -4.82 0.10
CA GLY A 29 6.62 -5.77 -0.29
C GLY A 29 5.79 -6.22 0.90
N THR A 30 6.44 -6.64 1.99
CA THR A 30 5.76 -7.12 3.20
C THR A 30 4.88 -6.02 3.82
N LEU A 31 5.42 -4.82 3.99
CA LEU A 31 4.67 -3.71 4.57
C LEU A 31 3.52 -3.26 3.66
N ALA A 32 3.70 -3.24 2.34
CA ALA A 32 2.65 -2.88 1.40
C ALA A 32 1.47 -3.89 1.44
N ALA A 33 1.76 -5.18 1.51
CA ALA A 33 0.74 -6.21 1.70
C ALA A 33 0.02 -6.06 3.04
N LEU A 34 0.76 -5.88 4.14
CA LEU A 34 0.19 -5.67 5.46
C LEU A 34 -0.70 -4.42 5.51
N ALA A 35 -0.27 -3.32 4.90
CA ALA A 35 -1.04 -2.09 4.84
C ALA A 35 -2.38 -2.28 4.10
N GLU A 36 -2.37 -3.06 3.02
CA GLU A 36 -3.57 -3.41 2.26
C GLU A 36 -4.54 -4.31 3.06
N ILE A 37 -4.00 -5.31 3.77
CA ILE A 37 -4.79 -6.20 4.64
C ILE A 37 -5.46 -5.40 5.76
N LEU A 38 -4.68 -4.58 6.47
CA LEU A 38 -5.19 -3.75 7.58
C LEU A 38 -6.19 -2.72 7.08
N ALA A 39 -5.94 -2.09 5.93
CA ALA A 39 -6.88 -1.16 5.34
C ALA A 39 -8.21 -1.81 4.97
N GLY A 40 -8.20 -3.06 4.51
CA GLY A 40 -9.41 -3.85 4.29
C GLY A 40 -10.23 -4.02 5.58
N LYS A 41 -9.55 -4.41 6.68
CA LYS A 41 -10.18 -4.57 7.99
C LYS A 41 -10.75 -3.25 8.52
N PHE A 42 -9.98 -2.16 8.49
CA PHE A 42 -10.43 -0.84 8.96
C PHE A 42 -11.51 -0.19 8.10
N ALA A 43 -11.56 -0.53 6.81
CA ALA A 43 -12.62 -0.07 5.94
C ALA A 43 -13.93 -0.83 6.17
N GLY A 44 -13.91 -1.97 6.88
CA GLY A 44 -15.08 -2.83 7.07
C GLY A 44 -15.46 -3.55 5.78
N VAL A 45 -14.48 -3.88 4.92
CA VAL A 45 -14.72 -4.76 3.78
C VAL A 45 -15.15 -6.10 4.37
N ALA A 46 -16.40 -6.50 4.14
CA ALA A 46 -16.88 -7.80 4.57
C ALA A 46 -15.90 -8.87 4.05
N PRO A 47 -15.50 -9.86 4.87
CA PRO A 47 -14.81 -11.04 4.37
C PRO A 47 -15.59 -11.54 3.17
N ALA A 48 -14.92 -11.91 2.07
CA ALA A 48 -15.60 -12.39 0.87
C ALA A 48 -16.66 -13.42 1.28
N GLU A 49 -17.92 -13.00 1.25
CA GLU A 49 -18.99 -13.77 1.85
C GLU A 49 -19.22 -14.99 0.94
N LYS A 50 -18.95 -16.16 1.52
CA LYS A 50 -19.40 -17.49 1.16
C LYS A 50 -20.21 -17.57 -0.15
N LYS A 51 -19.54 -17.95 -1.25
CA LYS A 51 -20.17 -18.86 -2.22
C LYS A 51 -19.64 -20.26 -1.95
N LEU A 52 -20.08 -20.88 -0.84
CA LEU A 52 -20.20 -22.33 -0.90
C LEU A 52 -21.36 -22.61 -1.88
N PRO A 53 -21.20 -23.52 -2.85
CA PRO A 53 -22.33 -23.97 -3.64
C PRO A 53 -23.42 -24.47 -2.69
N PRO A 54 -24.70 -24.19 -2.96
CA PRO A 54 -25.78 -24.74 -2.15
C PRO A 54 -25.77 -26.27 -2.34
N GLY A 55 -25.26 -27.01 -1.35
CA GLY A 55 -25.24 -28.47 -1.38
C GLY A 55 -24.15 -29.14 -0.53
N GLN A 56 -24.55 -29.65 0.64
CA GLN A 56 -24.20 -30.96 1.26
C GLN A 56 -22.76 -31.51 1.32
N VAL A 57 -21.68 -30.77 1.07
CA VAL A 57 -20.33 -31.33 1.30
C VAL A 57 -19.88 -31.03 2.73
N SER A 58 -19.73 -32.08 3.55
CA SER A 58 -19.20 -31.99 4.90
C SER A 58 -17.79 -31.38 4.89
N GLU A 59 -17.54 -30.41 5.77
CA GLU A 59 -16.27 -29.66 5.88
C GLU A 59 -15.04 -30.58 5.92
N LYS A 60 -15.19 -31.78 6.50
CA LYS A 60 -14.16 -32.82 6.58
C LYS A 60 -13.85 -33.52 5.25
N GLU A 61 -14.82 -33.64 4.35
CA GLU A 61 -14.63 -34.28 3.03
C GLU A 61 -14.00 -33.32 2.01
N ALA A 62 -14.33 -32.03 2.10
CA ALA A 62 -13.72 -30.98 1.27
C ALA A 62 -12.21 -30.81 1.57
N ILE A 63 -11.81 -30.92 2.85
CA ILE A 63 -10.41 -30.83 3.29
C ILE A 63 -9.56 -32.00 2.76
N LYS A 64 -10.15 -33.19 2.60
CA LYS A 64 -9.46 -34.38 2.09
C LYS A 64 -9.24 -34.34 0.58
N GLN A 65 -10.13 -33.71 -0.19
CA GLN A 65 -10.05 -33.66 -1.66
C GLN A 65 -9.26 -32.48 -2.21
N GLN A 66 -9.19 -31.34 -1.50
CA GLN A 66 -8.51 -30.13 -1.98
C GLN A 66 -7.75 -29.42 -0.83
N PRO A 67 -6.55 -29.90 -0.45
CA PRO A 67 -5.76 -29.29 0.64
C PRO A 67 -5.41 -27.81 0.37
N LEU A 68 -5.36 -27.43 -0.91
CA LEU A 68 -5.16 -26.04 -1.35
C LEU A 68 -6.33 -25.12 -0.96
N ARG A 69 -7.58 -25.61 -0.88
CA ARG A 69 -8.73 -24.80 -0.45
C ARG A 69 -8.72 -24.46 1.02
N PHE A 70 -8.18 -25.34 1.85
CA PHE A 70 -7.97 -25.04 3.27
C PHE A 70 -6.94 -23.93 3.43
N LEU A 71 -5.85 -23.99 2.66
CA LEU A 71 -4.87 -22.90 2.60
C LEU A 71 -5.50 -21.61 2.08
N GLU A 72 -6.28 -21.65 0.99
CA GLU A 72 -7.02 -20.49 0.48
C GLU A 72 -7.99 -19.92 1.52
N ALA A 73 -8.67 -20.76 2.29
CA ALA A 73 -9.56 -20.35 3.37
C ALA A 73 -8.79 -19.68 4.52
N ILE A 74 -7.64 -20.24 4.95
CA ILE A 74 -6.75 -19.60 5.93
C ILE A 74 -6.22 -18.27 5.40
N PHE A 75 -5.73 -18.24 4.16
CA PHE A 75 -5.25 -17.02 3.50
C PHE A 75 -6.36 -15.96 3.43
N ALA A 76 -7.58 -16.35 3.07
CA ALA A 76 -8.74 -15.46 3.05
C ALA A 76 -9.12 -14.97 4.47
N HIS A 77 -9.05 -15.85 5.48
CA HIS A 77 -9.33 -15.49 6.89
C HIS A 77 -8.27 -14.54 7.46
N LEU A 78 -7.00 -14.69 7.03
CA LEU A 78 -5.90 -13.77 7.32
C LEU A 78 -5.97 -12.48 6.49
N GLY A 79 -6.85 -12.40 5.48
CA GLY A 79 -7.00 -11.27 4.57
C GLY A 79 -5.99 -11.25 3.41
N ILE A 80 -5.17 -12.30 3.27
CA ILE A 80 -4.25 -12.50 2.16
C ILE A 80 -5.06 -12.85 0.92
N ASN A 81 -5.38 -11.82 0.15
CA ASN A 81 -6.12 -11.92 -1.11
C ASN A 81 -5.22 -11.53 -2.29
N LYS A 82 -5.73 -11.72 -3.51
CA LYS A 82 -5.05 -11.32 -4.75
C LYS A 82 -4.51 -9.89 -4.70
N ARG A 83 -5.24 -8.98 -4.05
CA ARG A 83 -4.88 -7.57 -3.93
C ARG A 83 -3.71 -7.35 -2.96
N ALA A 84 -3.66 -8.05 -1.83
CA ALA A 84 -2.52 -8.04 -0.91
C ALA A 84 -1.25 -8.56 -1.61
N LEU A 85 -1.37 -9.63 -2.42
CA LEU A 85 -0.25 -10.12 -3.24
C LEU A 85 0.20 -9.08 -4.29
N GLN A 86 -0.74 -8.42 -4.96
CA GLN A 86 -0.40 -7.32 -5.89
C GLN A 86 0.30 -6.16 -5.18
N MET A 87 -0.09 -5.84 -3.95
CA MET A 87 0.57 -4.82 -3.14
C MET A 87 1.96 -5.27 -2.67
N PHE A 88 2.14 -6.57 -2.36
CA PHE A 88 3.46 -7.15 -2.14
C PHE A 88 4.36 -6.96 -3.36
N ILE A 89 3.88 -7.34 -4.55
CA ILE A 89 4.62 -7.21 -5.81
C ILE A 89 4.94 -5.74 -6.09
N TYR A 90 3.98 -4.83 -5.88
CA TYR A 90 4.23 -3.39 -5.99
C TYR A 90 5.36 -2.95 -5.06
N GLY A 91 5.31 -3.30 -3.78
CA GLY A 91 6.34 -2.93 -2.82
C GLY A 91 7.71 -3.52 -3.18
N PHE A 92 7.74 -4.79 -3.57
CA PHE A 92 8.94 -5.58 -3.85
C PHE A 92 9.60 -5.22 -5.18
N ALA A 93 8.84 -5.21 -6.27
CA ALA A 93 9.37 -5.11 -7.63
C ALA A 93 9.31 -3.69 -8.21
N ILE A 94 8.51 -2.78 -7.64
CA ILE A 94 8.31 -1.43 -8.19
C ILE A 94 8.82 -0.38 -7.20
N SER A 95 8.20 -0.28 -6.03
CA SER A 95 8.42 0.81 -5.08
C SER A 95 9.84 0.81 -4.53
N ALA A 96 10.34 -0.33 -4.05
CA ALA A 96 11.69 -0.42 -3.48
C ALA A 96 12.81 -0.20 -4.51
N PRO A 97 12.80 -0.84 -5.71
CA PRO A 97 13.79 -0.54 -6.74
C PRO A 97 13.76 0.91 -7.19
N LEU A 98 12.58 1.48 -7.45
CA LEU A 98 12.42 2.89 -7.81
C LEU A 98 13.01 3.80 -6.73
N GLY A 99 12.63 3.58 -5.47
CA GLY A 99 13.13 4.37 -4.34
C GLY A 99 14.63 4.27 -4.17
N HIS A 100 15.20 3.07 -4.35
CA HIS A 100 16.64 2.84 -4.27
C HIS A 100 17.40 3.61 -5.37
N VAL A 101 16.93 3.51 -6.62
CA VAL A 101 17.54 4.21 -7.77
C VAL A 101 17.42 5.73 -7.60
N MET A 102 16.21 6.24 -7.31
CA MET A 102 15.97 7.68 -7.17
C MET A 102 16.80 8.28 -6.03
N THR A 103 16.87 7.59 -4.89
CA THR A 103 17.71 8.04 -3.76
C THR A 103 19.18 8.02 -4.14
N GLY A 104 19.65 6.98 -4.83
CA GLY A 104 21.03 6.90 -5.31
C GLY A 104 21.39 8.03 -6.28
N VAL A 105 20.51 8.33 -7.24
CA VAL A 105 20.69 9.45 -8.18
C VAL A 105 20.75 10.78 -7.43
N LEU A 106 19.82 11.01 -6.50
CA LEU A 106 19.80 12.23 -5.69
C LEU A 106 21.07 12.37 -4.83
N GLN A 107 21.53 11.28 -4.21
CA GLN A 107 22.75 11.28 -3.40
C GLN A 107 23.99 11.59 -4.25
N ARG A 108 24.09 11.02 -5.46
CA ARG A 108 25.18 11.34 -6.39
C ARG A 108 25.14 12.80 -6.85
N ALA A 109 23.96 13.34 -7.15
CA ALA A 109 23.79 14.74 -7.58
C ALA A 109 24.20 15.77 -6.50
N PHE A 110 24.19 15.36 -5.24
CA PHE A 110 24.60 16.17 -4.09
C PHE A 110 25.89 15.64 -3.41
N ALA A 111 26.66 14.79 -4.09
CA ALA A 111 27.93 14.31 -3.56
C ALA A 111 28.90 15.48 -3.33
N GLY A 112 29.55 15.51 -2.17
CA GLY A 112 30.44 16.61 -1.77
C GLY A 112 29.73 17.90 -1.32
N LYS A 113 28.40 17.99 -1.44
CA LYS A 113 27.61 19.15 -1.00
C LYS A 113 27.15 18.97 0.45
N THR A 114 27.93 19.50 1.39
CA THR A 114 27.78 19.21 2.82
C THR A 114 27.22 20.37 3.65
N THR A 115 27.08 21.58 3.08
CA THR A 115 26.63 22.75 3.82
C THR A 115 25.16 22.63 4.24
N ALA A 116 24.74 23.42 5.24
CA ALA A 116 23.33 23.47 5.64
C ALA A 116 22.40 23.83 4.47
N ARG A 117 22.83 24.78 3.63
CA ARG A 117 22.13 25.16 2.39
C ARG A 117 21.98 23.98 1.46
N ASP A 118 23.04 23.19 1.27
CA ASP A 118 23.01 22.01 0.40
C ASP A 118 22.06 20.94 0.90
N ARG A 119 21.99 20.71 2.22
CA ARG A 119 21.04 19.78 2.82
C ARG A 119 19.59 20.22 2.59
N VAL A 120 19.31 21.51 2.74
CA VAL A 120 17.99 22.08 2.44
C VAL A 120 17.66 21.91 0.95
N MET A 121 18.59 22.24 0.06
CA MET A 121 18.41 22.06 -1.38
C MET A 121 18.19 20.59 -1.75
N GLN A 122 18.91 19.66 -1.13
CA GLN A 122 18.73 18.22 -1.35
C GLN A 122 17.33 17.77 -0.94
N ILE A 123 16.81 18.24 0.19
CA ILE A 123 15.45 17.92 0.66
C ILE A 123 14.41 18.51 -0.30
N ILE A 124 14.58 19.76 -0.75
CA ILE A 124 13.67 20.39 -1.72
C ILE A 124 13.68 19.61 -3.03
N THR A 125 14.86 19.30 -3.58
CA THR A 125 14.99 18.50 -4.81
C THR A 125 14.35 17.12 -4.63
N ALA A 126 14.53 16.45 -3.49
CA ALA A 126 13.87 15.18 -3.20
C ALA A 126 12.35 15.29 -3.25
N ASN A 127 11.78 16.33 -2.65
CA ASN A 127 10.33 16.55 -2.58
C ASN A 127 9.72 16.98 -3.92
N LEU A 128 10.49 17.64 -4.79
CA LEU A 128 10.02 18.08 -6.11
C LEU A 128 10.25 17.05 -7.22
N THR A 129 11.14 16.07 -7.01
CA THR A 129 11.46 15.04 -8.01
C THR A 129 11.06 13.65 -7.53
N THR A 130 11.76 13.14 -6.52
CA THR A 130 11.62 11.77 -6.00
C THR A 130 10.20 11.53 -5.48
N ALA A 131 9.65 12.46 -4.70
CA ALA A 131 8.28 12.34 -4.20
C ALA A 131 7.23 12.40 -5.32
N VAL A 132 7.39 13.32 -6.29
CA VAL A 132 6.45 13.46 -7.43
C VAL A 132 6.41 12.19 -8.27
N ILE A 133 7.57 11.64 -8.61
CA ILE A 133 7.70 10.41 -9.40
C ILE A 133 7.12 9.23 -8.60
N SER A 134 7.52 9.07 -7.34
CA SER A 134 7.07 7.97 -6.49
C SER A 134 5.55 7.98 -6.28
N ASN A 135 4.97 9.15 -6.00
CA ASN A 135 3.53 9.31 -5.81
C ASN A 135 2.75 9.08 -7.11
N THR A 136 3.30 9.48 -8.25
CA THR A 136 2.70 9.21 -9.56
C THR A 136 2.66 7.71 -9.85
N VAL A 137 3.79 7.03 -9.70
CA VAL A 137 3.88 5.57 -9.89
C VAL A 137 2.94 4.85 -8.92
N TYR A 138 2.91 5.25 -7.65
CA TYR A 138 2.00 4.70 -6.65
C TYR A 138 0.53 4.83 -7.08
N LEU A 139 0.08 6.01 -7.48
CA LEU A 139 -1.31 6.25 -7.86
C LEU A 139 -1.70 5.49 -9.14
N VAL A 140 -0.81 5.41 -10.13
CA VAL A 140 -1.03 4.63 -11.35
C VAL A 140 -1.15 3.13 -11.03
N CYS A 141 -0.21 2.59 -10.25
CA CYS A 141 -0.28 1.19 -9.79
C CYS A 141 -1.53 0.93 -8.96
N MET A 142 -1.90 1.84 -8.06
CA MET A 142 -3.07 1.71 -7.22
C MET A 142 -4.36 1.74 -8.04
N ALA A 143 -4.46 2.60 -9.05
CA ALA A 143 -5.57 2.61 -10.00
C ALA A 143 -5.71 1.26 -10.71
N TYR A 144 -4.59 0.70 -11.20
CA TYR A 144 -4.56 -0.61 -11.85
C TYR A 144 -4.96 -1.76 -10.89
N ILE A 145 -4.44 -1.76 -9.67
CA ILE A 145 -4.75 -2.75 -8.63
C ILE A 145 -6.24 -2.66 -8.24
N ASN A 146 -6.82 -1.46 -8.23
CA ASN A 146 -8.25 -1.23 -8.04
C ASN A 146 -9.13 -1.62 -9.24
N GLY A 147 -8.53 -2.10 -10.33
CA GLY A 147 -9.26 -2.57 -11.51
C GLY A 147 -9.47 -1.52 -12.60
N ALA A 148 -8.83 -0.35 -12.54
CA ALA A 148 -8.80 0.54 -13.69
C ALA A 148 -7.96 -0.09 -14.81
N ARG A 149 -8.57 -0.24 -15.99
CA ARG A 149 -7.94 -0.85 -17.17
C ARG A 149 -7.77 0.12 -18.34
N SER A 150 -8.55 1.20 -18.39
CA SER A 150 -8.39 2.26 -19.39
C SER A 150 -7.46 3.36 -18.90
N ILE A 151 -6.68 3.94 -19.82
CA ILE A 151 -5.76 5.04 -19.54
C ILE A 151 -6.52 6.25 -19.00
N ASP A 152 -7.67 6.59 -19.57
CA ASP A 152 -8.49 7.73 -19.10
C ASP A 152 -8.95 7.56 -17.66
N ARG A 153 -9.32 6.33 -17.27
CA ARG A 153 -9.72 6.04 -15.89
C ARG A 153 -8.53 6.14 -14.94
N ILE A 154 -7.36 5.66 -15.36
CA ILE A 154 -6.12 5.78 -14.57
C ILE A 154 -5.75 7.26 -14.39
N ILE A 155 -5.77 8.05 -15.46
CA ILE A 155 -5.48 9.49 -15.41
C ILE A 155 -6.49 10.23 -14.54
N GLY A 156 -7.78 9.89 -14.62
CA GLY A 156 -8.81 10.49 -13.76
C GLY A 156 -8.59 10.22 -12.27
N ILE A 157 -8.21 8.98 -11.91
CA ILE A 157 -7.88 8.61 -10.53
C ILE A 157 -6.61 9.33 -10.07
N TRP A 158 -5.59 9.38 -10.92
CA TRP A 158 -4.35 10.09 -10.62
C TRP A 158 -4.61 11.59 -10.37
N ARG A 159 -5.29 12.29 -11.30
CA ARG A 159 -5.60 13.72 -11.17
C ARG A 159 -6.39 14.04 -9.90
N SER A 160 -7.39 13.22 -9.58
CA SER A 160 -8.24 13.43 -8.40
C SER A 160 -7.53 13.19 -7.06
N SER A 161 -6.45 12.40 -7.06
CA SER A 161 -5.74 12.00 -5.83
C SER A 161 -4.37 12.66 -5.67
N PHE A 162 -3.78 13.15 -6.76
CA PHE A 162 -2.39 13.62 -6.81
C PHE A 162 -2.13 14.76 -5.83
N MET A 163 -2.91 15.84 -5.89
CA MET A 163 -2.67 17.01 -5.03
C MET A 163 -2.87 16.70 -3.54
N PHE A 164 -3.85 15.85 -3.21
CA PHE A 164 -4.03 15.39 -1.83
C PHE A 164 -2.79 14.63 -1.35
N LEU A 165 -2.31 13.66 -2.14
CA LEU A 165 -1.16 12.86 -1.79
C LEU A 165 0.14 13.69 -1.71
N MET A 166 0.31 14.66 -2.60
CA MET A 166 1.44 15.58 -2.56
C MET A 166 1.44 16.45 -1.30
N ARG A 167 0.29 17.01 -0.91
CA ARG A 167 0.18 17.80 0.33
C ARG A 167 0.52 16.97 1.56
N VAL A 168 0.00 15.75 1.65
CA VAL A 168 0.35 14.82 2.73
C VAL A 168 1.85 14.53 2.72
N THR A 169 2.44 14.28 1.56
CA THR A 169 3.87 13.98 1.44
C THR A 169 4.74 15.16 1.88
N TRP A 170 4.44 16.37 1.40
CA TRP A 170 5.20 17.58 1.75
C TRP A 170 5.05 17.98 3.21
N LEU A 171 3.92 17.65 3.84
CA LEU A 171 3.74 17.87 5.28
C LEU A 171 4.48 16.81 6.10
N THR A 172 4.30 15.54 5.75
CA THR A 172 4.83 14.40 6.53
C THR A 172 6.34 14.25 6.42
N SER A 173 6.93 14.57 5.25
CA SER A 173 8.36 14.38 4.99
C SER A 173 9.27 15.19 5.94
N PRO A 174 9.12 16.52 6.09
CA PRO A 174 9.92 17.30 7.03
C PRO A 174 9.74 16.87 8.49
N ILE A 175 8.51 16.57 8.89
CA ILE A 175 8.20 16.10 10.25
C ILE A 175 8.91 14.78 10.52
N SER A 176 8.80 13.83 9.59
CA SER A 176 9.43 12.52 9.69
C SER A 176 10.95 12.65 9.74
N ILE A 177 11.55 13.50 8.91
CA ILE A 177 13.00 13.77 8.92
C ILE A 177 13.44 14.38 10.25
N GLY A 178 12.70 15.38 10.77
CA GLY A 178 13.04 16.02 12.04
C GLY A 178 13.00 15.04 13.23
N VAL A 179 12.02 14.14 13.25
CA VAL A 179 11.96 13.05 14.26
C VAL A 179 13.16 12.10 14.11
N ALA A 180 13.48 11.68 12.88
CA ALA A 180 14.61 10.79 12.64
C ALA A 180 15.94 11.42 13.08
N GLN A 181 16.15 12.69 12.76
CA GLN A 181 17.37 13.42 13.12
C GLN A 181 17.51 13.61 14.63
N LYS A 182 16.41 13.89 15.34
CA LYS A 182 16.45 14.19 16.78
C LYS A 182 16.54 12.95 17.66
N TYR A 183 15.89 11.84 17.25
CA TYR A 183 15.66 10.71 18.15
C TYR A 183 16.28 9.39 17.67
N LEU A 184 16.73 9.28 16.42
CA LEU A 184 17.17 8.00 15.85
C LEU A 184 18.60 8.05 15.30
N PRO A 185 19.42 7.01 15.55
CA PRO A 185 20.67 6.84 14.83
C PRO A 185 20.42 6.61 13.33
N GLN A 186 21.36 7.03 12.49
CA GLN A 186 21.21 6.98 11.03
C GLN A 186 20.98 5.57 10.47
N THR A 187 21.46 4.54 11.15
CA THR A 187 21.24 3.12 10.79
C THR A 187 19.76 2.71 10.87
N LEU A 188 18.95 3.40 11.67
CA LEU A 188 17.52 3.13 11.84
C LEU A 188 16.62 4.00 10.96
N TRP A 189 17.18 4.96 10.22
CA TRP A 189 16.37 5.89 9.44
C TRP A 189 15.53 5.19 8.36
N GLU A 190 16.12 4.27 7.60
CA GLU A 190 15.37 3.55 6.55
C GLU A 190 14.22 2.69 7.12
N PRO A 191 14.43 1.82 8.13
CA PRO A 191 13.31 1.08 8.74
C PRO A 191 12.26 2.01 9.35
N TYR A 192 12.66 3.13 9.97
CA TYR A 192 11.73 4.14 10.46
C TYR A 192 10.88 4.75 9.34
N PHE A 193 11.49 5.21 8.24
CA PHE A 193 10.75 5.76 7.10
C PHE A 193 9.88 4.70 6.41
N ALA A 194 10.27 3.43 6.42
CA ALA A 194 9.43 2.33 5.96
C ALA A 194 8.17 2.18 6.84
N LEU A 195 8.30 2.29 8.16
CA LEU A 195 7.17 2.27 9.09
C LEU A 195 6.24 3.49 8.93
N VAL A 196 6.79 4.70 8.78
CA VAL A 196 5.98 5.90 8.52
C VAL A 196 5.17 5.73 7.23
N ARG A 197 5.83 5.28 6.13
CA ARG A 197 5.15 4.99 4.86
C ARG A 197 4.06 3.91 5.01
N PHE A 198 4.31 2.88 5.81
CA PHE A 198 3.34 1.84 6.10
C PHE A 198 2.07 2.38 6.76
N PHE A 199 2.19 3.22 7.80
CA PHE A 199 1.04 3.83 8.47
C PHE A 199 0.28 4.78 7.55
N LEU A 200 0.99 5.64 6.81
CA LEU A 200 0.37 6.54 5.83
C LEU A 200 -0.35 5.77 4.73
N SER A 201 0.26 4.70 4.21
CA SER A 201 -0.36 3.84 3.19
C SER A 201 -1.61 3.15 3.72
N THR A 202 -1.57 2.63 4.96
CA THR A 202 -2.73 2.00 5.59
C THR A 202 -3.88 2.99 5.74
N ALA A 203 -3.61 4.19 6.24
CA ALA A 203 -4.61 5.25 6.38
C ALA A 203 -5.19 5.67 5.02
N PHE A 204 -4.34 5.94 4.03
CA PHE A 204 -4.76 6.33 2.69
C PHE A 204 -5.59 5.26 1.98
N ASN A 205 -5.14 4.00 2.04
CA ASN A 205 -5.86 2.86 1.48
C ASN A 205 -7.23 2.69 2.16
N THR A 206 -7.30 2.88 3.48
CA THR A 206 -8.56 2.80 4.24
C THR A 206 -9.55 3.86 3.78
N ILE A 207 -9.11 5.12 3.67
CA ILE A 207 -9.95 6.24 3.20
C ILE A 207 -10.46 5.96 1.78
N THR A 208 -9.56 5.54 0.88
CA THR A 208 -9.89 5.23 -0.51
C THR A 208 -10.92 4.11 -0.61
N LYS A 209 -10.72 3.01 0.14
CA LYS A 209 -11.67 1.88 0.19
C LYS A 209 -13.03 2.31 0.72
N LYS A 210 -13.09 3.07 1.82
CA LYS A 210 -14.36 3.59 2.35
C LYS A 210 -15.11 4.43 1.32
N LYS A 211 -14.41 5.34 0.63
CA LYS A 211 -14.99 6.19 -0.43
C LYS A 211 -15.51 5.35 -1.60
N GLN A 212 -14.75 4.34 -2.04
CA GLN A 212 -15.14 3.46 -3.13
C GLN A 212 -16.39 2.63 -2.77
N MET A 213 -16.44 2.05 -1.57
CA MET A 213 -17.60 1.28 -1.11
C MET A 213 -18.85 2.14 -0.97
N ALA A 214 -18.72 3.38 -0.48
CA ALA A 214 -19.84 4.31 -0.41
C ALA A 214 -20.42 4.62 -1.80
N LEU A 215 -19.56 4.78 -2.81
CA LEU A 215 -19.99 5.00 -4.19
C LEU A 215 -20.69 3.76 -4.77
N GLN A 216 -20.15 2.57 -4.53
CA GLN A 216 -20.75 1.30 -4.97
C GLN A 216 -22.13 1.08 -4.33
N ARG A 217 -22.30 1.36 -3.03
CA ARG A 217 -23.60 1.28 -2.35
C ARG A 217 -24.62 2.21 -3.00
N LYS A 218 -24.26 3.48 -3.22
CA LYS A 218 -25.14 4.45 -3.90
C LYS A 218 -25.55 4.01 -5.30
N GLN A 219 -24.65 3.39 -6.07
CA GLN A 219 -24.96 2.85 -7.39
C GLN A 219 -25.92 1.67 -7.30
N GLN A 220 -25.71 0.75 -6.36
CA GLN A 220 -26.59 -0.40 -6.13
C GLN A 220 -28.00 0.04 -5.71
N ASP A 221 -28.11 1.02 -4.82
CA ASP A 221 -29.39 1.56 -4.37
C ASP A 221 -30.13 2.23 -5.54
N ALA A 222 -29.43 3.03 -6.36
CA ALA A 222 -30.02 3.65 -7.56
C ALA A 222 -30.52 2.62 -8.59
N THR A 223 -29.78 1.53 -8.82
CA THR A 223 -30.22 0.44 -9.72
C THR A 223 -31.45 -0.27 -9.16
N LYS A 224 -31.48 -0.58 -7.86
CA LYS A 224 -32.66 -1.21 -7.23
C LYS A 224 -33.90 -0.34 -7.33
N ASP A 225 -33.77 0.97 -7.10
CA ASP A 225 -34.88 1.91 -7.24
C ASP A 225 -35.39 1.98 -8.69
N GLU A 226 -34.50 1.94 -9.68
CA GLU A 226 -34.86 1.89 -11.09
C GLU A 226 -35.62 0.59 -11.45
N ASP A 227 -35.15 -0.55 -10.97
CA ASP A 227 -35.78 -1.86 -11.19
C ASP A 227 -37.17 -1.93 -10.55
N LEU A 228 -37.33 -1.39 -9.33
CA LEU A 228 -38.63 -1.29 -8.65
C LEU A 228 -39.62 -0.41 -9.44
N ARG A 229 -39.15 0.72 -9.99
CA ARG A 229 -39.99 1.61 -10.81
C ARG A 229 -40.42 0.96 -12.12
N LYS A 230 -39.52 0.23 -12.80
CA LYS A 230 -39.85 -0.52 -14.02
C LYS A 230 -40.82 -1.67 -13.75
N GLY A 231 -40.63 -2.41 -12.66
CA GLY A 231 -41.54 -3.48 -12.24
C GLY A 231 -42.94 -2.96 -11.85
N ALA A 232 -43.03 -1.78 -11.24
CA ALA A 232 -44.31 -1.13 -10.95
C ALA A 232 -45.01 -0.61 -12.23
N ALA A 233 -44.26 -0.17 -13.23
CA ALA A 233 -44.79 0.28 -14.52
C ALA A 233 -45.29 -0.88 -15.41
N GLN A 234 -44.67 -2.06 -15.33
CA GLN A 234 -45.10 -3.25 -16.08
C GLN A 234 -46.31 -3.99 -15.49
N LYS A 235 -46.70 -3.66 -14.25
CA LYS A 235 -47.89 -4.22 -13.58
C LYS A 235 -49.18 -3.41 -13.79
N LYS A 236 -49.12 -2.30 -14.54
CA LYS A 236 -50.28 -1.52 -14.99
C LYS A 236 -50.53 -1.78 -16.46
#